data_AF-A0A1I4X8M1-F1
#
_entry.id   AF-A0A1I4X8M1-F1
#
_cell.length_a   1.000
_cell.length_b   1.000
_cell.length_c   1.000
_cell.angle_alpha   90.00
_cell.angle_beta   90.00
_cell.angle_gamma   90.00
#
_symmetry.space_group_name_H-M   'P 1'
#
loop_
_entity.id
_entity.type
_entity.pdbx_description
1 polymer ?
#
loop_
_entity_poly.entity_id
_entity_poly.type
_entity_poly.pdbx_seq_one_letter_code
_entity_poly.pdbx_strand_id
1 'polypeptide(L)'
;MTKRYWLIKSEPEEFSIDALAKVKVEPWTGIRNYQARNFMRDGMQIGDGILFYHSNCPEPGVVGIAEVASTTFPDPTQFDKRSDYYDPASKREEPRWLAIDVRYVRKLVRTISLAELKDHDELSEFTLVRRGNRLSVMPVTRAHWDFIIDLEMQ
;
A
#
# COMPACT_ATOMS: atom_id res chain seq x y z
N MET A 1 3.28 -15.20 15.44
CA MET A 1 4.12 -14.73 14.31
C MET A 1 4.48 -13.28 14.56
N THR A 2 5.67 -12.84 14.18
CA THR A 2 6.09 -11.43 14.30
C THR A 2 5.36 -10.60 13.24
N LYS A 3 4.71 -9.52 13.66
CA LYS A 3 3.99 -8.58 12.79
C LYS A 3 4.92 -8.03 11.70
N ARG A 4 4.48 -8.06 10.44
CA ARG A 4 5.21 -7.46 9.31
C ARG A 4 4.62 -6.11 8.97
N TYR A 5 5.36 -5.36 8.17
CA TYR A 5 5.02 -4.00 7.79
C TYR A 5 5.15 -3.82 6.28
N TRP A 6 4.28 -2.97 5.76
CA TRP A 6 4.09 -2.76 4.33
C TRP A 6 3.88 -1.29 4.04
N LEU A 7 4.08 -0.91 2.78
CA LEU A 7 3.65 0.37 2.25
C LEU A 7 2.78 0.10 1.03
N ILE A 8 1.62 0.76 0.99
CA ILE A 8 0.73 0.80 -0.18
C ILE A 8 0.63 2.23 -0.68
N LYS A 9 0.66 2.40 -2.01
CA LYS A 9 0.48 3.69 -2.68
C LYS A 9 -0.96 3.83 -3.17
N SER A 10 -1.51 5.03 -3.02
CA SER A 10 -2.79 5.43 -3.58
C SER A 10 -2.70 6.87 -4.06
N GLU A 11 -3.34 7.19 -5.18
CA GLU A 11 -3.51 8.58 -5.59
C GLU A 11 -4.66 9.19 -4.77
N PRO A 12 -4.44 10.32 -4.07
CA PRO A 12 -5.45 10.85 -3.15
C PRO A 12 -6.75 11.29 -3.83
N GLU A 13 -6.70 11.61 -5.13
CA GLU A 13 -7.88 11.94 -5.93
C GLU A 13 -8.73 10.70 -6.25
N GLU A 14 -8.10 9.53 -6.37
CA GLU A 14 -8.81 8.25 -6.56
C GLU A 14 -9.30 7.68 -5.22
N PHE A 15 -8.39 7.54 -4.25
CA PHE A 15 -8.72 7.01 -2.93
C PHE A 15 -7.75 7.48 -1.85
N SER A 16 -8.22 8.35 -0.96
CA SER A 16 -7.40 8.93 0.12
C SER A 16 -7.50 8.17 1.44
N ILE A 17 -6.59 8.47 2.38
CA ILE A 17 -6.69 7.94 3.75
C ILE A 17 -7.97 8.42 4.46
N ASP A 18 -8.46 9.62 4.11
CA ASP A 18 -9.73 10.15 4.64
C ASP A 18 -10.93 9.41 4.04
N ALA A 19 -10.84 8.97 2.78
CA ALA A 19 -11.84 8.08 2.19
C ALA A 19 -11.85 6.73 2.92
N LEU A 20 -10.67 6.14 3.14
CA LEU A 20 -10.52 4.91 3.92
C LEU A 20 -11.06 5.07 5.35
N ALA A 21 -10.83 6.22 5.99
CA ALA A 21 -11.36 6.52 7.32
C ALA A 21 -12.90 6.55 7.36
N LYS A 22 -13.57 6.89 6.25
CA LYS A 22 -15.04 6.87 6.14
C LYS A 22 -15.57 5.45 5.97
N VAL A 23 -14.99 4.69 5.03
CA VAL A 23 -15.47 3.32 4.71
C VAL A 23 -14.97 2.25 5.68
N LYS A 24 -13.95 2.56 6.49
CA LYS A 24 -13.30 1.71 7.50
C LYS A 24 -12.51 0.52 6.95
N VAL A 25 -13.04 -0.18 5.95
CA VAL A 25 -12.39 -1.29 5.27
C VAL A 25 -12.65 -1.16 3.77
N GLU A 26 -11.60 -1.28 2.96
CA GLU A 26 -11.69 -1.20 1.49
C GLU A 26 -10.95 -2.38 0.82
N PRO A 27 -11.55 -3.05 -0.17
CA PRO A 27 -10.84 -3.97 -1.05
C PRO A 27 -9.75 -3.24 -1.85
N TRP A 28 -8.50 -3.60 -1.61
CA TRP A 28 -7.33 -3.04 -2.29
C TRP A 28 -7.11 -3.69 -3.66
N THR A 29 -7.92 -3.26 -4.61
CA THR A 29 -7.98 -3.78 -5.99
C THR A 29 -7.03 -3.03 -6.94
N GLY A 30 -6.99 -3.44 -8.21
CA GLY A 30 -6.27 -2.70 -9.27
C GLY A 30 -4.76 -2.95 -9.33
N ILE A 31 -4.21 -3.82 -8.48
CA ILE A 31 -2.79 -4.19 -8.55
C ILE A 31 -2.53 -5.02 -9.81
N ARG A 32 -1.75 -4.45 -10.75
CA ARG A 32 -1.37 -5.08 -12.04
C ARG A 32 0.14 -5.26 -12.22
N ASN A 33 0.88 -5.27 -11.11
CA ASN A 33 2.31 -5.58 -11.08
C ASN A 33 2.52 -6.94 -10.41
N TYR A 34 3.19 -7.87 -11.09
CA TYR A 34 3.42 -9.24 -10.59
C TYR A 34 4.19 -9.28 -9.27
N GLN A 35 5.18 -8.42 -9.08
CA GLN A 35 5.97 -8.37 -7.85
C GLN A 35 5.13 -7.84 -6.69
N ALA A 36 4.37 -6.75 -6.91
CA ALA A 36 3.42 -6.22 -5.92
C ALA A 36 2.36 -7.27 -5.53
N ARG A 37 1.78 -7.96 -6.51
CA ARG A 37 0.86 -9.08 -6.28
C ARG A 37 1.49 -10.19 -5.43
N ASN A 38 2.71 -10.61 -5.77
CA ASN A 38 3.41 -11.67 -5.04
C ASN A 38 3.73 -11.24 -3.60
N PHE A 39 4.07 -9.98 -3.35
CA PHE A 39 4.24 -9.47 -1.99
C PHE A 39 2.97 -9.63 -1.15
N MET A 40 1.79 -9.31 -1.72
CA MET A 40 0.52 -9.53 -1.02
C MET A 40 0.26 -11.01 -0.76
N ARG A 41 0.40 -11.86 -1.80
CA ARG A 41 0.11 -13.30 -1.73
C ARG A 41 1.00 -14.06 -0.75
N ASP A 42 2.31 -13.82 -0.84
CA ASP A 42 3.31 -14.62 -0.14
C ASP A 42 3.72 -13.99 1.19
N GLY A 43 3.47 -12.70 1.35
CA GLY A 43 4.04 -11.88 2.41
C GLY A 43 3.05 -11.43 3.47
N MET A 44 1.90 -10.90 3.05
CA MET A 44 0.95 -10.19 3.92
C MET A 44 0.09 -11.16 4.75
N GLN A 45 -0.10 -10.81 6.02
CA GLN A 45 -0.96 -11.52 6.95
C GLN A 45 -1.92 -10.56 7.63
N ILE A 46 -3.10 -11.06 8.02
CA ILE A 46 -4.11 -10.27 8.74
C ILE A 46 -3.47 -9.65 9.99
N GLY A 47 -3.65 -8.34 10.16
CA GLY A 47 -3.09 -7.56 11.26
C GLY A 47 -1.70 -6.98 11.00
N ASP A 48 -1.05 -7.28 9.86
CA ASP A 48 0.17 -6.59 9.43
C ASP A 48 -0.06 -5.09 9.26
N GLY A 49 0.94 -4.29 9.61
CA GLY A 49 0.86 -2.83 9.54
C GLY A 49 1.11 -2.31 8.14
N ILE A 50 0.39 -1.26 7.75
CA ILE A 50 0.50 -0.63 6.43
C ILE A 50 0.74 0.88 6.60
N LEU A 51 1.80 1.39 6.00
CA LEU A 51 1.98 2.82 5.72
C LEU A 51 1.15 3.16 4.49
N PHE A 52 0.16 4.03 4.66
CA PHE A 52 -0.67 4.52 3.56
C PHE A 52 0.02 5.73 2.93
N TYR A 53 0.45 5.57 1.69
CA TYR A 53 1.24 6.57 0.97
C TYR A 53 0.42 7.23 -0.12
N HIS A 54 0.35 8.56 -0.11
CA HIS A 54 -0.20 9.34 -1.22
C HIS A 54 0.85 9.53 -2.31
N SER A 55 0.52 9.06 -3.52
CA SER A 55 1.35 9.20 -4.72
C SER A 55 0.72 10.12 -5.75
N ASN A 56 1.52 10.57 -6.71
CA ASN A 56 1.07 11.36 -7.87
C ASN A 56 0.25 12.61 -7.49
N CYS A 57 0.65 13.29 -6.42
CA CYS A 57 -0.03 14.48 -5.91
C CYS A 57 1.00 15.58 -5.58
N PRO A 58 0.56 16.81 -5.27
CA PRO A 58 1.46 17.92 -4.95
C PRO A 58 2.40 17.66 -3.76
N GLU A 59 1.93 16.91 -2.75
CA GLU A 59 2.69 16.56 -1.55
C GLU A 59 2.69 15.04 -1.35
N PRO A 60 3.52 14.28 -2.09
CA PRO A 60 3.55 12.84 -2.00
C PRO A 60 4.27 12.41 -0.71
N GLY A 61 3.71 11.45 0.02
CA GLY A 61 4.23 11.10 1.34
C GLY A 61 3.39 10.05 2.07
N VAL A 62 3.87 9.63 3.24
CA VAL A 62 3.10 8.78 4.16
C VAL A 62 2.13 9.66 4.92
N VAL A 63 0.84 9.32 4.87
CA VAL A 63 -0.26 10.14 5.42
C VAL A 63 -1.08 9.42 6.48
N GLY A 64 -0.89 8.11 6.64
CA GLY A 64 -1.65 7.34 7.61
C GLY A 64 -1.14 5.93 7.80
N ILE A 65 -1.79 5.26 8.75
CA ILE A 65 -1.62 3.86 9.08
C ILE A 65 -2.91 3.13 8.77
N ALA A 66 -2.76 1.98 8.12
CA ALA A 66 -3.78 0.98 7.92
C ALA A 66 -3.26 -0.40 8.37
N GLU A 67 -4.10 -1.42 8.26
CA GLU A 67 -3.71 -2.81 8.48
C GLU A 67 -4.35 -3.76 7.48
N VAL A 68 -3.72 -4.90 7.25
CA VAL A 68 -4.27 -5.98 6.42
C VAL A 68 -5.47 -6.59 7.16
N ALA A 69 -6.63 -6.63 6.49
CA ALA A 69 -7.89 -7.05 7.08
C ALA A 69 -8.42 -8.41 6.58
N SER A 70 -7.83 -8.96 5.51
CA SER A 70 -8.14 -10.29 4.99
C SER A 70 -6.93 -10.98 4.37
N THR A 71 -7.04 -12.29 4.13
CA THR A 71 -6.12 -13.02 3.25
C THR A 71 -6.36 -12.61 1.80
N THR A 72 -5.39 -12.84 0.91
CA THR A 72 -5.60 -12.54 -0.51
C THR A 72 -6.79 -13.29 -1.11
N PHE A 73 -7.53 -12.59 -1.97
CA PHE A 73 -8.62 -13.15 -2.78
C PHE A 73 -8.52 -12.67 -4.23
N PRO A 74 -9.20 -13.32 -5.18
CA PRO A 74 -9.23 -12.87 -6.58
C PRO A 74 -9.75 -11.43 -6.69
N ASP A 75 -8.96 -10.54 -7.30
CA ASP A 75 -9.39 -9.16 -7.55
C ASP A 75 -10.63 -9.16 -8.48
N PRO A 76 -11.83 -8.74 -8.04
CA PRO A 76 -13.03 -8.82 -8.86
C PRO A 76 -12.96 -7.92 -10.11
N THR A 77 -12.18 -6.83 -10.05
CA THR A 77 -12.07 -5.85 -11.14
C THR A 77 -11.45 -6.44 -12.41
N GLN A 78 -10.62 -7.48 -12.27
CA GLN A 78 -9.98 -8.12 -13.42
C GLN A 78 -10.98 -8.81 -14.36
N PHE A 79 -12.20 -9.11 -13.90
CA PHE A 79 -13.24 -9.77 -14.68
C PHE A 79 -14.31 -8.83 -15.23
N ASP A 80 -14.32 -7.57 -14.79
CA ASP A 80 -15.31 -6.57 -15.22
C ASP A 80 -14.79 -5.77 -16.42
N LYS A 81 -15.41 -5.94 -17.59
CA LYS A 81 -15.06 -5.23 -18.83
C LYS A 81 -15.20 -3.70 -18.74
N ARG A 82 -15.90 -3.19 -17.73
CA ARG A 82 -16.07 -1.75 -17.49
C ARG A 82 -15.01 -1.17 -16.56
N SER A 83 -14.24 -2.02 -15.90
CA SER A 83 -13.16 -1.59 -15.03
C SER A 83 -11.92 -1.21 -15.85
N ASP A 84 -11.25 -0.14 -15.47
CA ASP A 84 -9.92 0.22 -16.00
C ASP A 84 -8.87 -0.87 -15.74
N TYR A 85 -9.15 -1.77 -14.81
CA TYR A 85 -8.29 -2.87 -14.43
C TYR A 85 -8.70 -4.23 -15.02
N TYR A 86 -9.61 -4.26 -16.01
CA TYR A 86 -10.00 -5.46 -16.72
C TYR A 86 -8.78 -6.18 -17.34
N ASP A 87 -8.69 -7.50 -17.16
CA ASP A 87 -7.68 -8.33 -17.82
C ASP A 87 -8.37 -9.42 -18.65
N PRO A 88 -8.44 -9.30 -20.00
CA PRO A 88 -9.12 -10.28 -20.85
C PRO A 88 -8.48 -11.67 -20.82
N ALA A 89 -7.25 -11.77 -20.33
CA ALA A 89 -6.52 -13.03 -20.23
C ALA A 89 -6.57 -13.65 -18.83
N SER A 90 -7.20 -12.99 -17.85
CA SER A 90 -7.50 -13.57 -16.54
C SER A 90 -8.79 -14.38 -16.57
N LYS A 91 -8.74 -15.60 -16.02
CA LYS A 91 -9.87 -16.54 -15.98
C LYS A 91 -10.35 -16.70 -14.54
N ARG A 92 -11.64 -16.99 -14.33
CA ARG A 92 -12.19 -17.13 -12.96
C ARG A 92 -11.64 -18.36 -12.24
N GLU A 93 -11.29 -19.39 -13.00
CA GLU A 93 -10.72 -20.65 -12.52
C GLU A 93 -9.23 -20.49 -12.16
N GLU A 94 -8.55 -19.51 -12.77
CA GLU A 94 -7.14 -19.20 -12.51
C GLU A 94 -6.91 -17.68 -12.52
N PRO A 95 -7.35 -16.97 -11.45
CA PRO A 95 -7.26 -15.52 -11.38
C PRO A 95 -5.81 -15.05 -11.33
N ARG A 96 -5.43 -14.17 -12.26
CA ARG A 96 -4.07 -13.61 -12.32
C ARG A 96 -3.79 -12.61 -11.21
N TRP A 97 -4.79 -11.81 -10.86
CA TRP A 97 -4.66 -10.69 -9.95
C TRP A 97 -5.36 -10.96 -8.64
N LEU A 98 -4.74 -10.50 -7.57
CA LEU A 98 -5.19 -10.70 -6.20
C LEU A 98 -5.38 -9.34 -5.55
N ALA A 99 -6.33 -9.27 -4.65
CA ALA A 99 -6.58 -8.15 -3.76
C ALA A 99 -6.55 -8.64 -2.30
N ILE A 100 -6.53 -7.69 -1.38
CA ILE A 100 -6.73 -7.88 0.06
C ILE A 100 -7.73 -6.82 0.52
N ASP A 101 -8.29 -6.97 1.70
CA ASP A 101 -8.97 -5.86 2.37
C ASP A 101 -7.97 -5.08 3.22
N VAL A 102 -8.06 -3.76 3.17
CA VAL A 102 -7.25 -2.82 3.97
C VAL A 102 -8.17 -2.11 4.95
N ARG A 103 -7.84 -2.16 6.25
CA ARG A 103 -8.61 -1.49 7.31
C ARG A 103 -7.90 -0.22 7.76
N TYR A 104 -8.66 0.85 7.89
CA TYR A 104 -8.21 2.10 8.51
C TYR A 104 -7.76 1.87 9.96
N VAL A 105 -6.59 2.39 10.34
CA VAL A 105 -6.16 2.46 11.74
C VAL A 105 -6.19 3.91 12.22
N ARG A 106 -5.36 4.78 11.62
CA ARG A 106 -5.34 6.21 11.94
C ARG A 106 -4.71 7.03 10.81
N LYS A 107 -5.10 8.29 10.68
CA LYS A 107 -4.34 9.29 9.94
C LYS A 107 -3.12 9.73 10.76
N LEU A 108 -2.03 10.07 10.09
CA LEU A 108 -0.91 10.72 10.76
C LEU A 108 -1.26 12.18 11.09
N VAL A 109 -0.62 12.77 12.10
CA VAL A 109 -0.82 14.18 12.48
C VAL A 109 -0.26 15.15 11.42
N ARG A 110 0.74 14.70 10.65
CA ARG A 110 1.30 15.39 9.49
C ARG A 110 1.70 14.39 8.40
N THR A 111 1.83 14.88 7.17
CA THR A 111 2.41 14.09 6.08
C THR A 111 3.92 13.96 6.30
N ILE A 112 4.46 12.74 6.19
CA ILE A 112 5.91 12.52 6.10
C ILE A 112 6.26 12.48 4.61
N SER A 113 6.76 13.60 4.10
CA SER A 113 6.89 13.81 2.66
C SER A 113 7.97 12.91 2.04
N LEU A 114 7.86 12.61 0.74
CA LEU A 114 8.90 11.88 0.02
C LEU A 114 10.24 12.62 0.02
N ALA A 115 10.22 13.96 0.05
CA ALA A 115 11.42 14.77 0.13
C ALA A 115 12.13 14.52 1.47
N GLU A 116 11.39 14.65 2.58
CA GLU A 116 11.89 14.34 3.92
C GLU A 116 12.40 12.90 4.02
N LEU A 117 11.64 11.90 3.54
CA LEU A 117 12.07 10.50 3.55
C LEU A 117 13.38 10.25 2.77
N LYS A 118 13.71 11.08 1.78
CA LYS A 118 14.94 10.97 1.00
C LYS A 118 16.14 11.64 1.67
N ASP A 119 15.90 12.54 2.60
CA ASP A 119 16.95 13.29 3.30
C ASP A 119 17.54 12.50 4.49
N HIS A 120 16.99 11.31 4.79
CA HIS A 120 17.43 10.44 5.87
C HIS A 120 18.19 9.20 5.37
N ASP A 121 19.45 9.07 5.80
CA ASP A 121 20.33 7.94 5.45
C ASP A 121 19.79 6.59 5.95
N GLU A 122 19.02 6.58 7.05
CA GLU A 122 18.33 5.41 7.60
C GLU A 122 17.35 4.78 6.60
N LEU A 123 16.87 5.56 5.63
CA LEU A 123 15.93 5.12 4.60
C LEU A 123 16.60 4.92 3.24
N SER A 124 17.92 5.10 3.11
CA SER A 124 18.66 4.98 1.84
C SER A 124 18.42 3.65 1.11
N GLU A 125 18.31 2.56 1.86
CA GLU A 125 18.04 1.22 1.32
C GLU A 125 16.54 0.92 1.16
N PHE A 126 15.65 1.79 1.62
CA PHE A 126 14.21 1.58 1.53
C PHE A 126 13.75 1.63 0.07
N THR A 127 13.04 0.59 -0.37
CA THR A 127 12.56 0.44 -1.76
C THR A 127 11.82 1.68 -2.27
N LEU A 128 11.10 2.41 -1.41
CA LEU A 128 10.37 3.63 -1.77
C LEU A 128 11.28 4.71 -2.39
N VAL A 129 12.49 4.93 -1.83
CA VAL A 129 13.37 6.05 -2.21
C VAL A 129 14.34 5.71 -3.33
N ARG A 130 14.48 4.42 -3.67
CA ARG A 130 15.35 3.96 -4.77
C ARG A 130 14.88 4.54 -6.11
N ARG A 131 15.83 5.06 -6.89
CA ARG A 131 15.56 5.62 -8.23
C ARG A 131 14.91 4.57 -9.13
N GLY A 132 13.89 4.99 -9.87
CA GLY A 132 13.19 4.13 -10.84
C GLY A 132 12.19 3.14 -10.23
N ASN A 133 11.97 3.13 -8.91
CA ASN A 133 10.97 2.26 -8.30
C ASN A 133 9.55 2.60 -8.80
N ARG A 134 8.84 1.58 -9.31
CA ARG A 134 7.45 1.64 -9.79
C ARG A 134 6.51 0.73 -9.00
N LEU A 135 6.95 0.16 -7.88
CA LEU A 135 6.10 -0.67 -7.02
C LEU A 135 5.07 0.19 -6.28
N SER A 136 3.82 -0.27 -6.28
CA SER A 136 2.71 0.28 -5.51
C SER A 136 2.52 -0.41 -4.16
N VAL A 137 3.04 -1.63 -4.01
CA VAL A 137 3.07 -2.40 -2.75
C VAL A 137 4.51 -2.84 -2.52
N MET A 138 5.03 -2.63 -1.31
CA MET A 138 6.39 -3.06 -0.96
C MET A 138 6.53 -3.39 0.53
N PRO A 139 7.45 -4.30 0.89
CA PRO A 139 7.75 -4.59 2.28
C PRO A 139 8.45 -3.39 2.94
N VAL A 140 8.18 -3.21 4.22
CA VAL A 140 8.83 -2.24 5.11
C VAL A 140 9.49 -3.03 6.23
N THR A 141 10.77 -2.79 6.47
CA THR A 141 11.46 -3.41 7.60
C THR A 141 10.93 -2.80 8.90
N ARG A 142 11.04 -3.52 10.01
CA ARG A 142 10.69 -2.96 11.33
C ARG A 142 11.42 -1.65 11.61
N ALA A 143 12.71 -1.57 11.26
CA ALA A 143 13.51 -0.37 11.46
C ALA A 143 13.00 0.83 10.63
N HIS A 144 12.70 0.63 9.34
CA HIS A 144 12.12 1.71 8.53
C HIS A 144 10.73 2.13 9.02
N TRP A 145 9.91 1.17 9.47
CA TRP A 145 8.60 1.48 10.04
C TRP A 145 8.74 2.38 11.27
N ASP A 146 9.51 1.93 12.26
CA ASP A 146 9.67 2.67 13.52
C ASP A 146 10.23 4.07 13.25
N PHE A 147 11.25 4.18 12.40
CA PHE A 147 11.83 5.47 12.02
C PHE A 147 10.81 6.41 11.37
N ILE A 148 10.02 5.94 10.39
CA ILE A 148 9.00 6.76 9.73
C ILE A 148 7.90 7.21 10.71
N ILE A 149 7.53 6.35 11.67
CA ILE A 149 6.57 6.73 12.70
C ILE A 149 7.17 7.74 13.68
N ASP A 150 8.46 7.63 14.02
CA ASP A 150 9.12 8.60 14.90
C ASP A 150 9.23 9.99 14.27
N LEU A 151 9.37 10.09 12.94
CA LEU A 151 9.33 11.36 12.22
C LEU A 151 8.00 12.12 12.42
N GLU A 152 6.89 11.41 12.62
CA GLU A 152 5.57 12.03 12.85
C GLU A 152 5.56 13.00 14.04
N MET A 153 6.38 12.74 15.05
CA MET A 153 6.44 13.51 16.29
C MET A 153 7.47 14.64 16.26
N GLN A 154 8.20 14.80 15.15
CA GLN A 154 9.14 15.89 14.89
C GLN A 154 8.45 17.02 14.13
#